data_AF-A0A834BLZ1-F1
#
_entry.id   AF-A0A834BLZ1-F1
#
_cell.length_a   1.000
_cell.length_b   1.000
_cell.length_c   1.000
_cell.angle_alpha   90.00
_cell.angle_beta   90.00
_cell.angle_gamma   90.00
#
_symmetry.space_group_name_H-M   'P 1'
#
loop_
_entity.id
_entity.type
_entity.pdbx_description
1 polymer ?
#
loop_
_entity_poly.entity_id
_entity_poly.type
_entity_poly.pdbx_seq_one_letter_code
_entity_poly.pdbx_strand_id
1 'polypeptide(L)'
;MAYILQLQGRTEEALQLYNQIIKLKPTDVGLLAVIANNIITINKDQNVFDSKKKVKLTNAEGVEFKLSKKQLQAIEFNKALLAMYTNQAEQCRKISASLQSQSPEHLLPVLIQAAQLCREKQHTKAIELLQEFSDQHPENAAEIKLTMAQLKISQGNVSKACLILRSIEELKHKPGMVSALVTMYSHEEDIDSAIEVFTQAIQWYQNHQPKSPAHLSLIREAANFKLKYGRKKEAISDLEQLWKQNPKDIHTLAQLISAYSLVDPEKAKALSKHLPSSDSMSLKVDVEALENSPGATYIRKKGGKVAGDNQPKEQG
;
A
#
# COMPACT_ATOMS: atom_id res chain seq x y z
N MET A 1 -7.89 7.25 -24.62
CA MET A 1 -8.29 5.88 -24.23
C MET A 1 -7.12 5.05 -23.72
N ALA A 2 -6.05 4.81 -24.51
CA ALA A 2 -4.91 3.97 -24.09
C ALA A 2 -4.28 4.39 -22.73
N TYR A 3 -4.06 5.70 -22.52
CA TYR A 3 -3.52 6.21 -21.27
C TYR A 3 -4.43 5.97 -20.06
N ILE A 4 -5.76 6.05 -20.24
CA ILE A 4 -6.72 5.77 -19.17
C ILE A 4 -6.67 4.30 -18.79
N LEU A 5 -6.59 3.39 -19.77
CA LEU A 5 -6.44 1.96 -19.52
C LEU A 5 -5.15 1.65 -18.78
N GLN A 6 -4.04 2.33 -19.11
CA GLN A 6 -2.78 2.21 -18.37
C GLN A 6 -2.95 2.62 -16.91
N LEU A 7 -3.61 3.76 -16.63
CA LEU A 7 -3.89 4.20 -15.26
C LEU A 7 -4.80 3.25 -14.48
N GLN A 8 -5.68 2.51 -15.17
CA GLN A 8 -6.52 1.46 -14.59
C GLN A 8 -5.79 0.13 -14.36
N GLY A 9 -4.50 0.04 -14.68
CA GLY A 9 -3.72 -1.21 -14.58
C GLY A 9 -3.95 -2.20 -15.72
N ARG A 10 -4.81 -1.88 -16.71
CA ARG A 10 -5.06 -2.68 -17.91
C ARG A 10 -3.95 -2.47 -18.94
N THR A 11 -2.73 -2.85 -18.55
CA THR A 11 -1.49 -2.53 -19.27
C THR A 11 -1.39 -3.23 -20.63
N GLU A 12 -1.88 -4.46 -20.76
CA GLU A 12 -1.86 -5.19 -22.04
C GLU A 12 -2.71 -4.52 -23.11
N GLU A 13 -3.95 -4.12 -22.77
CA GLU A 13 -4.85 -3.42 -23.68
C GLU A 13 -4.32 -2.03 -24.05
N ALA A 14 -3.75 -1.32 -23.07
CA ALA A 14 -3.08 -0.04 -23.31
C ALA A 14 -1.92 -0.22 -24.31
N LEU A 15 -1.09 -1.24 -24.11
CA LEU A 15 0.04 -1.56 -24.98
C LEU A 15 -0.40 -1.93 -26.41
N GLN A 16 -1.49 -2.68 -26.56
CA GLN A 16 -2.07 -2.98 -27.86
C GLN A 16 -2.49 -1.71 -28.60
N LEU A 17 -3.24 -0.81 -27.95
CA LEU A 17 -3.68 0.45 -28.54
C LEU A 17 -2.49 1.36 -28.89
N TYR A 18 -1.50 1.48 -28.01
CA TYR A 18 -0.30 2.27 -28.29
C TYR A 18 0.45 1.76 -29.52
N ASN A 19 0.61 0.44 -29.65
CA ASN A 19 1.26 -0.16 -30.81
C ASN A 19 0.42 -0.02 -32.09
N GLN A 20 -0.91 -0.07 -32.00
CA GLN A 20 -1.79 0.21 -33.14
C GLN A 20 -1.59 1.65 -33.64
N ILE A 21 -1.55 2.63 -32.74
CA ILE A 21 -1.33 4.04 -33.13
C ILE A 21 0.04 4.22 -33.80
N ILE A 22 1.11 3.60 -33.26
CA ILE A 22 2.44 3.65 -33.90
C ILE A 22 2.41 3.03 -35.31
N LYS A 23 1.66 1.94 -35.52
CA LYS A 23 1.54 1.30 -36.85
C LYS A 23 0.86 2.20 -37.89
N LEU A 24 0.00 3.12 -37.46
CA LEU A 24 -0.61 4.12 -38.34
C LEU A 24 0.38 5.21 -38.80
N LYS A 25 1.61 5.21 -38.28
CA LYS A 25 2.69 6.17 -38.62
C LYS A 25 2.23 7.64 -38.60
N PRO A 26 1.69 8.13 -37.48
CA PRO A 26 1.31 9.53 -37.37
C PRO A 26 2.53 10.44 -37.60
N THR A 27 2.29 11.60 -38.20
CA THR A 27 3.34 12.59 -38.50
C THR A 27 3.73 13.44 -37.29
N ASP A 28 2.89 13.45 -36.25
CA ASP A 28 3.16 14.23 -35.05
C ASP A 28 4.22 13.55 -34.15
N VAL A 29 5.43 14.11 -34.18
CA VAL A 29 6.55 13.67 -33.33
C VAL A 29 6.26 13.80 -31.83
N GLY A 30 5.42 14.76 -31.41
CA GLY A 30 5.04 14.93 -30.00
C GLY A 30 4.19 13.76 -29.52
N LEU A 31 3.13 13.43 -30.26
CA LEU A 31 2.30 12.24 -30.02
C LEU A 31 3.13 10.95 -30.01
N LEU A 32 4.03 10.77 -30.99
CA LEU A 32 4.90 9.59 -31.05
C LEU A 32 5.82 9.49 -29.82
N ALA A 33 6.41 10.59 -29.37
CA ALA A 33 7.25 10.62 -28.18
C ALA A 33 6.48 10.28 -26.91
N VAL A 34 5.26 10.80 -26.73
CA VAL A 34 4.40 10.49 -25.58
C VAL A 34 4.01 9.01 -25.57
N ILE A 35 3.61 8.46 -26.71
CA ILE A 35 3.26 7.03 -26.82
C ILE A 35 4.49 6.17 -26.54
N ALA A 36 5.64 6.51 -27.11
CA ALA A 36 6.90 5.81 -26.88
C ALA A 36 7.29 5.79 -25.40
N ASN A 37 7.17 6.93 -24.72
CA ASN A 37 7.44 7.06 -23.29
C ASN A 37 6.51 6.16 -22.45
N ASN A 38 5.21 6.16 -22.76
CA ASN A 38 4.24 5.32 -22.05
C ASN A 38 4.54 3.82 -22.25
N ILE A 39 4.91 3.40 -23.46
CA ILE A 39 5.34 2.01 -23.71
C ILE A 39 6.58 1.66 -22.86
N ILE A 40 7.58 2.56 -22.77
CA ILE A 40 8.76 2.34 -21.91
C ILE A 40 8.35 2.11 -20.46
N THR A 41 7.40 2.89 -19.94
CA THR A 41 6.90 2.72 -18.55
C THR A 41 6.16 1.41 -18.30
N ILE A 42 5.46 0.89 -19.31
CA ILE A 42 4.79 -0.42 -19.24
C ILE A 42 5.81 -1.55 -19.27
N ASN A 43 6.79 -1.45 -20.18
CA ASN A 43 7.78 -2.50 -20.43
C ASN A 43 8.76 -2.72 -19.26
N LYS A 44 9.08 -1.65 -18.50
CA LYS A 44 10.01 -1.67 -17.35
C LYS A 44 11.31 -2.43 -17.67
N ASP A 45 11.57 -3.52 -16.95
CA ASP A 45 12.75 -4.38 -17.01
C ASP A 45 12.57 -5.64 -17.89
N GLN A 46 11.38 -5.89 -18.45
CA GLN A 46 11.13 -7.08 -19.28
C GLN A 46 11.42 -6.85 -20.77
N ASN A 47 10.75 -5.88 -21.41
CA ASN A 47 10.83 -5.64 -22.85
C ASN A 47 11.83 -4.54 -23.22
N VAL A 48 13.03 -4.66 -22.66
CA VAL A 48 14.05 -3.62 -22.66
C VAL A 48 14.56 -3.26 -24.07
N PHE A 49 14.62 -4.24 -24.98
CA PHE A 49 15.02 -3.99 -26.37
C PHE A 49 14.00 -3.12 -27.12
N ASP A 50 12.71 -3.40 -26.96
CA ASP A 50 11.66 -2.56 -27.53
C ASP A 50 11.72 -1.15 -26.93
N SER A 51 11.87 -1.04 -25.60
CA SER A 51 12.05 0.25 -24.92
C SER A 51 13.24 1.04 -25.48
N LYS A 52 14.40 0.41 -25.73
CA LYS A 52 15.55 1.07 -26.39
C LYS A 52 15.21 1.59 -27.79
N LYS A 53 14.41 0.85 -28.56
CA LYS A 53 13.93 1.32 -29.87
C LYS A 53 13.00 2.51 -29.72
N LYS A 54 12.11 2.52 -28.73
CA LYS A 54 11.18 3.62 -28.43
C LYS A 54 11.91 4.89 -27.98
N VAL A 55 13.06 4.80 -27.29
CA VAL A 55 13.86 5.98 -26.92
C VAL A 55 14.21 6.85 -28.12
N LYS A 56 14.44 6.26 -29.31
CA LYS A 56 14.72 7.03 -30.53
C LYS A 56 13.58 7.99 -30.90
N LEU A 57 12.33 7.59 -30.66
CA LEU A 57 11.15 8.43 -30.91
C LEU A 57 11.06 9.58 -29.88
N THR A 58 11.52 9.36 -28.65
CA THR A 58 11.56 10.39 -27.61
C THR A 58 12.70 11.41 -27.81
N ASN A 59 13.70 11.07 -28.63
CA ASN A 59 14.83 11.94 -29.00
C ASN A 59 14.68 12.53 -30.40
N ALA A 60 13.52 12.37 -31.05
CA ALA A 60 13.32 12.90 -32.40
C ALA A 60 13.39 14.44 -32.38
N GLU A 61 13.97 15.01 -33.44
CA GLU A 61 14.08 16.46 -33.59
C GLU A 61 12.69 17.12 -33.55
N GLY A 62 12.61 18.24 -32.83
CA GLY A 62 11.38 18.99 -32.67
C GLY A 62 10.43 18.50 -31.57
N VAL A 63 10.72 17.38 -30.90
CA VAL A 63 9.95 16.92 -29.73
C VAL A 63 9.98 17.95 -28.60
N GLU A 64 11.15 18.56 -28.37
CA GLU A 64 11.37 19.59 -27.35
C GLU A 64 10.49 20.85 -27.52
N PHE A 65 10.08 21.18 -28.74
CA PHE A 65 9.18 22.31 -29.02
C PHE A 65 7.70 21.94 -28.94
N LYS A 66 7.37 20.64 -28.97
CA LYS A 66 5.98 20.15 -28.95
C LYS A 66 5.50 19.71 -27.57
N LEU A 67 6.43 19.36 -26.68
CA LEU A 67 6.11 18.85 -25.36
C LEU A 67 6.33 19.93 -24.28
N SER A 68 5.51 19.86 -23.24
CA SER A 68 5.71 20.70 -22.05
C SER A 68 6.98 20.29 -21.29
N LYS A 69 7.56 21.23 -20.53
CA LYS A 69 8.71 20.97 -19.65
C LYS A 69 8.50 19.75 -18.75
N LYS A 70 7.30 19.60 -18.17
CA LYS A 70 6.95 18.44 -17.32
C LYS A 70 6.98 17.11 -18.10
N GLN A 71 6.50 17.09 -19.34
CA GLN A 71 6.55 15.90 -20.18
C GLN A 71 7.99 15.54 -20.57
N LEU A 72 8.81 16.54 -20.92
CA LEU A 72 10.23 16.34 -21.21
C LEU A 72 10.98 15.79 -20.00
N GLN A 73 10.75 16.35 -18.80
CA GLN A 73 11.30 15.83 -17.56
C GLN A 73 10.87 14.38 -17.30
N ALA A 74 9.59 14.05 -17.47
CA ALA A 74 9.11 12.68 -17.31
C ALA A 74 9.78 11.70 -18.29
N ILE A 75 10.02 12.13 -19.54
CA ILE A 75 10.77 11.36 -20.53
C ILE A 75 12.22 11.11 -20.05
N GLU A 76 12.91 12.15 -19.57
CA GLU A 76 14.28 12.02 -19.06
C GLU A 76 14.38 11.11 -17.83
N PHE A 77 13.43 11.19 -16.89
CA PHE A 77 13.36 10.26 -15.76
C PHE A 77 13.22 8.80 -16.23
N ASN A 78 12.31 8.56 -17.18
CA ASN A 78 12.12 7.21 -17.73
C ASN A 78 13.34 6.71 -18.51
N LYS A 79 14.09 7.59 -19.17
CA LYS A 79 15.38 7.25 -19.79
C LYS A 79 16.43 6.87 -18.74
N ALA A 80 16.51 7.59 -17.63
CA ALA A 80 17.42 7.25 -16.53
C ALA A 80 17.09 5.87 -15.92
N LEU A 81 15.80 5.58 -15.71
CA LEU A 81 15.32 4.27 -15.24
C LEU A 81 15.61 3.15 -16.25
N LEU A 82 15.40 3.40 -17.55
CA LEU A 82 15.74 2.42 -18.58
C LEU A 82 17.26 2.17 -18.65
N ALA A 83 18.08 3.21 -18.51
CA ALA A 83 19.54 3.07 -18.41
C ALA A 83 19.93 2.19 -17.21
N MET A 84 19.26 2.36 -16.07
CA MET A 84 19.43 1.50 -14.89
C MET A 84 19.04 0.03 -15.16
N TYR A 85 17.88 -0.22 -15.78
CA TYR A 85 17.43 -1.58 -16.13
C TYR A 85 18.33 -2.27 -17.16
N THR A 86 18.95 -1.49 -18.06
CA THR A 86 19.86 -1.98 -19.10
C THR A 86 21.32 -2.12 -18.64
N ASN A 87 21.59 -1.91 -17.36
CA ASN A 87 22.94 -1.91 -16.78
C ASN A 87 23.89 -0.87 -17.40
N GLN A 88 23.35 0.25 -17.92
CA GLN A 88 24.10 1.38 -18.45
C GLN A 88 24.36 2.41 -17.34
N ALA A 89 25.19 2.01 -16.36
CA ALA A 89 25.44 2.74 -15.12
C ALA A 89 25.87 4.21 -15.32
N GLU A 90 26.83 4.43 -16.21
CA GLU A 90 27.39 5.76 -16.48
C GLU A 90 26.35 6.69 -17.12
N GLN A 91 25.55 6.16 -18.05
CA GLN A 91 24.46 6.90 -18.67
C GLN A 91 23.37 7.25 -17.65
N CYS A 92 22.99 6.30 -16.79
CA CYS A 92 22.03 6.54 -15.71
C CYS A 92 22.52 7.67 -14.78
N ARG A 93 23.77 7.60 -14.32
CA ARG A 93 24.38 8.66 -13.51
C ARG A 93 24.38 10.01 -14.20
N LYS A 94 24.78 10.07 -15.48
CA LYS A 94 24.82 11.32 -16.25
C LYS A 94 23.45 11.97 -16.38
N ILE A 95 22.42 11.18 -16.71
CA ILE A 95 21.05 11.70 -16.86
C ILE A 95 20.52 12.17 -15.50
N SER A 96 20.66 11.36 -14.45
CA SER A 96 20.19 11.75 -13.11
C SER A 96 20.91 12.98 -12.56
N ALA A 97 22.23 13.13 -12.79
CA ALA A 97 22.97 14.33 -12.40
C ALA A 97 22.50 15.58 -13.16
N SER A 98 22.23 15.46 -14.46
CA SER A 98 21.64 16.54 -15.25
C SER A 98 20.25 16.92 -14.72
N LEU A 99 19.41 15.94 -14.38
CA LEU A 99 18.09 16.19 -13.79
C LEU A 99 18.18 16.89 -12.43
N GLN A 100 19.13 16.47 -11.58
CA GLN A 100 19.38 17.14 -10.30
C GLN A 100 19.86 18.58 -10.48
N SER A 101 20.76 18.85 -11.44
CA SER A 101 21.24 20.21 -11.70
C SER A 101 20.14 21.16 -12.17
N GLN A 102 19.12 20.64 -12.85
CA GLN A 102 17.96 21.41 -13.31
C GLN A 102 16.95 21.64 -12.18
N SER A 103 16.92 20.78 -11.18
CA SER A 103 15.98 20.85 -10.04
C SER A 103 16.65 20.28 -8.78
N PRO A 104 17.48 21.09 -8.09
CA PRO A 104 18.28 20.62 -6.95
C PRO A 104 17.46 20.06 -5.78
N GLU A 105 16.22 20.51 -5.60
CA GLU A 105 15.34 20.07 -4.52
C GLU A 105 14.56 18.78 -4.88
N HIS A 106 14.60 18.35 -6.14
CA HIS A 106 13.80 17.21 -6.58
C HIS A 106 14.42 15.91 -6.05
N LEU A 107 13.63 15.10 -5.35
CA LEU A 107 14.10 13.87 -4.70
C LEU A 107 14.37 12.71 -5.69
N LEU A 108 13.53 12.57 -6.72
CA LEU A 108 13.57 11.44 -7.65
C LEU A 108 14.94 11.16 -8.33
N PRO A 109 15.71 12.14 -8.85
CA PRO A 109 17.02 11.85 -9.43
C PRO A 109 18.00 11.27 -8.40
N VAL A 110 17.98 11.75 -7.15
CA VAL A 110 18.77 11.19 -6.04
C VAL A 110 18.38 9.75 -5.76
N LEU A 111 17.08 9.43 -5.71
CA LEU A 111 16.60 8.07 -5.53
C LEU A 111 17.07 7.13 -6.66
N ILE A 112 17.07 7.60 -7.91
CA ILE A 112 17.58 6.82 -9.05
C ILE A 112 19.10 6.58 -8.91
N GLN A 113 19.87 7.59 -8.49
CA GLN A 113 21.30 7.43 -8.23
C GLN A 113 21.57 6.43 -7.09
N ALA A 114 20.84 6.52 -5.98
CA ALA A 114 20.93 5.59 -4.87
C ALA A 114 20.55 4.15 -5.30
N ALA A 115 19.50 3.99 -6.10
CA ALA A 115 19.09 2.70 -6.65
C ALA A 115 20.17 2.11 -7.58
N GLN A 116 20.80 2.93 -8.43
CA GLN A 116 21.92 2.51 -9.27
C GLN A 116 23.12 2.05 -8.43
N LEU A 117 23.48 2.79 -7.38
CA LEU A 117 24.54 2.39 -6.43
C LEU A 117 24.21 1.07 -5.73
N CYS A 118 22.94 0.83 -5.39
CA CYS A 118 22.50 -0.44 -4.81
C CYS A 118 22.65 -1.61 -5.80
N ARG A 119 22.37 -1.42 -7.09
CA ARG A 119 22.61 -2.43 -8.14
C ARG A 119 24.10 -2.75 -8.31
N GLU A 120 24.96 -1.76 -8.09
CA GLU A 120 26.41 -1.91 -8.06
C GLU A 120 26.95 -2.48 -6.73
N LYS A 121 26.08 -2.88 -5.81
CA LYS A 121 26.41 -3.36 -4.45
C LYS A 121 27.13 -2.32 -3.58
N GLN A 122 27.12 -1.04 -3.97
CA GLN A 122 27.70 0.08 -3.23
C GLN A 122 26.68 0.66 -2.23
N HIS A 123 26.19 -0.18 -1.33
CA HIS A 123 25.11 0.17 -0.40
C HIS A 123 25.47 1.28 0.60
N THR A 124 26.74 1.37 1.02
CA THR A 124 27.20 2.42 1.93
C THR A 124 27.11 3.79 1.28
N LYS A 125 27.65 3.92 0.06
CA LYS A 125 27.58 5.15 -0.73
C LYS A 125 26.15 5.56 -1.06
N ALA A 126 25.26 4.59 -1.32
CA ALA A 126 23.85 4.89 -1.53
C ALA A 126 23.21 5.54 -0.31
N ILE A 127 23.57 5.09 0.89
CA ILE A 127 23.07 5.66 2.15
C ILE A 127 23.70 7.01 2.44
N GLU A 128 25.00 7.17 2.20
CA GLU A 128 25.70 8.45 2.35
C GLU A 128 25.08 9.53 1.44
N LEU A 129 24.82 9.19 0.18
CA LEU A 129 24.15 10.08 -0.77
C LEU A 129 22.76 10.50 -0.30
N LEU A 130 21.97 9.55 0.21
CA LEU A 130 20.64 9.84 0.75
C LEU A 130 20.73 10.71 2.00
N GLN A 131 21.66 10.43 2.91
CA GLN A 131 21.84 11.21 4.13
C GLN A 131 22.27 12.64 3.83
N GLU A 132 23.26 12.83 2.95
CA GLU A 132 23.72 14.16 2.53
C GLU A 132 22.58 14.98 1.93
N PHE A 133 21.74 14.36 1.09
CA PHE A 133 20.58 15.03 0.53
C PHE A 133 19.53 15.37 1.59
N SER A 134 19.30 14.49 2.57
CA SER A 134 18.39 14.74 3.69
C SER A 134 18.85 15.88 4.59
N ASP A 135 20.16 16.06 4.76
CA ASP A 135 20.72 17.12 5.60
C ASP A 135 20.59 18.49 4.92
N GLN A 136 20.63 18.52 3.59
CA GLN A 136 20.44 19.72 2.77
C GLN A 136 18.96 20.07 2.55
N HIS A 137 18.07 19.06 2.56
CA HIS A 137 16.64 19.19 2.27
C HIS A 137 15.77 18.56 3.37
N PRO A 138 15.62 19.24 4.53
CA PRO A 138 14.85 18.72 5.68
C PRO A 138 13.40 18.38 5.35
N GLU A 139 12.79 19.03 4.35
CA GLU A 139 11.44 18.77 3.86
C GLU A 139 11.27 17.35 3.30
N ASN A 140 12.33 16.77 2.74
CA ASN A 140 12.33 15.44 2.17
C ASN A 140 12.85 14.38 3.17
N ALA A 141 13.29 14.79 4.37
CA ALA A 141 13.99 13.92 5.31
C ALA A 141 13.16 12.70 5.72
N ALA A 142 11.85 12.83 5.89
CA ALA A 142 10.97 11.71 6.22
C ALA A 142 10.95 10.64 5.11
N GLU A 143 10.77 11.05 3.84
CA GLU A 143 10.73 10.15 2.70
C GLU A 143 12.10 9.49 2.44
N ILE A 144 13.18 10.23 2.65
CA ILE A 144 14.54 9.70 2.55
C ILE A 144 14.82 8.67 3.64
N LYS A 145 14.45 8.96 4.90
CA LYS A 145 14.60 7.99 6.01
C LYS A 145 13.78 6.72 5.77
N LEU A 146 12.57 6.82 5.22
CA LEU A 146 11.79 5.65 4.80
C LEU A 146 12.53 4.83 3.75
N THR A 147 13.12 5.49 2.75
CA THR A 147 13.93 4.83 1.70
C THR A 147 15.16 4.13 2.30
N MET A 148 15.88 4.81 3.20
CA MET A 148 17.03 4.25 3.91
C MET A 148 16.65 3.04 4.76
N ALA A 149 15.53 3.09 5.47
CA ALA A 149 15.00 1.97 6.23
C ALA A 149 14.66 0.78 5.31
N GLN A 150 13.96 1.02 4.20
CA GLN A 150 13.65 -0.02 3.21
C GLN A 150 14.91 -0.68 2.65
N LEU A 151 15.97 0.11 2.41
CA LEU A 151 17.26 -0.41 1.97
C LEU A 151 17.96 -1.24 3.06
N LYS A 152 17.82 -0.88 4.35
CA LYS A 152 18.34 -1.70 5.45
C LYS A 152 17.57 -3.02 5.60
N ILE A 153 16.25 -2.99 5.40
CA ILE A 153 15.41 -4.21 5.39
C ILE A 153 15.84 -5.15 4.27
N SER A 154 16.07 -4.64 3.05
CA SER A 154 16.50 -5.49 1.92
C SER A 154 17.90 -6.08 2.10
N GLN A 155 18.73 -5.48 2.96
CA GLN A 155 20.03 -6.02 3.37
C GLN A 155 19.95 -7.03 4.53
N GLY A 156 18.75 -7.29 5.08
CA GLY A 156 18.55 -8.11 6.27
C GLY A 156 18.91 -7.41 7.59
N ASN A 157 19.21 -6.11 7.57
CA ASN A 157 19.55 -5.35 8.77
C ASN A 157 18.29 -4.74 9.42
N VAL A 158 17.38 -5.59 9.90
CA VAL A 158 16.06 -5.18 10.43
C VAL A 158 16.20 -4.25 11.63
N SER A 159 17.09 -4.52 12.59
CA SER A 159 17.27 -3.69 13.79
C SER A 159 17.67 -2.25 13.44
N LYS A 160 18.57 -2.06 12.45
CA LYS A 160 18.97 -0.73 11.97
C LYS A 160 17.81 -0.02 11.25
N ALA A 161 16.99 -0.76 10.51
CA ALA A 161 15.79 -0.19 9.89
C ALA A 161 14.80 0.32 10.93
N CYS A 162 14.56 -0.46 12.00
CA CYS A 162 13.70 -0.04 13.11
C CYS A 162 14.19 1.25 13.77
N LEU A 163 15.50 1.40 14.00
CA LEU A 163 16.08 2.63 14.55
C LEU A 163 15.82 3.84 13.63
N ILE A 164 16.03 3.69 12.33
CA ILE A 164 15.78 4.77 11.35
C ILE A 164 14.29 5.14 11.36
N LEU A 165 13.38 4.17 11.33
CA LEU A 165 11.94 4.40 11.32
C LEU A 165 11.45 5.09 12.61
N ARG A 166 12.00 4.72 13.76
CA ARG A 166 11.70 5.38 15.05
C ARG A 166 12.16 6.85 15.08
N SER A 167 13.16 7.22 14.28
CA SER A 167 13.66 8.60 14.18
C SER A 167 12.78 9.55 13.34
N ILE A 168 11.68 9.03 12.75
CA ILE A 168 10.73 9.81 11.95
C ILE A 168 9.57 10.25 12.86
N GLU A 169 9.74 11.37 13.55
CA GLU A 169 8.78 11.84 14.57
C GLU A 169 7.36 12.06 14.01
N GLU A 170 7.22 12.54 12.77
CA GLU A 170 5.92 12.78 12.12
C GLU A 170 5.07 11.51 11.94
N LEU A 171 5.73 10.36 11.78
CA LEU A 171 5.10 9.08 11.49
C LEU A 171 5.06 8.14 12.70
N LYS A 172 5.81 8.45 13.76
CA LYS A 172 6.06 7.60 14.94
C LYS A 172 4.81 6.95 15.53
N HIS A 173 3.71 7.71 15.64
CA HIS A 173 2.46 7.25 16.26
C HIS A 173 1.37 6.89 15.22
N LYS A 174 1.68 6.95 13.92
CA LYS A 174 0.71 6.55 12.89
C LYS A 174 0.52 5.02 12.93
N PRO A 175 -0.71 4.50 12.83
CA PRO A 175 -0.96 3.06 12.90
C PRO A 175 -0.15 2.23 11.89
N GLY A 176 0.11 2.78 10.69
CA GLY A 176 0.97 2.13 9.70
C GLY A 176 2.42 1.95 10.16
N MET A 177 3.00 2.98 10.79
CA MET A 177 4.38 2.91 11.31
C MET A 177 4.48 1.96 12.50
N VAL A 178 3.52 2.04 13.42
CA VAL A 178 3.42 1.15 14.58
C VAL A 178 3.31 -0.30 14.15
N SER A 179 2.41 -0.59 13.20
CA SER A 179 2.24 -1.94 12.64
C SER A 179 3.52 -2.47 11.99
N ALA A 180 4.20 -1.64 11.18
CA ALA A 180 5.47 -2.02 10.56
C ALA A 180 6.54 -2.34 11.61
N LEU A 181 6.75 -1.46 12.60
CA LEU A 181 7.72 -1.65 13.69
C LEU A 181 7.43 -2.91 14.51
N VAL A 182 6.18 -3.12 14.92
CA VAL A 182 5.76 -4.31 15.67
C VAL A 182 6.02 -5.58 14.87
N THR A 183 5.70 -5.57 13.58
CA THR A 183 5.93 -6.72 12.69
C THR A 183 7.42 -7.02 12.56
N MET A 184 8.27 -6.00 12.41
CA MET A 184 9.71 -6.16 12.32
C MET A 184 10.33 -6.66 13.64
N TYR A 185 9.95 -6.09 14.78
CA TYR A 185 10.43 -6.57 16.08
C TYR A 185 9.98 -8.00 16.38
N SER A 186 8.75 -8.36 15.97
CA SER A 186 8.26 -9.74 16.06
C SER A 186 9.08 -10.71 15.22
N HIS A 187 9.51 -10.30 14.02
CA HIS A 187 10.37 -11.10 13.17
C HIS A 187 11.74 -11.35 13.81
N GLU A 188 12.27 -10.36 14.52
CA GLU A 188 13.53 -10.49 15.28
C GLU A 188 13.35 -11.12 16.67
N GLU A 189 12.16 -11.62 17.00
CA GLU A 189 11.79 -12.17 18.32
C GLU A 189 11.96 -11.20 19.50
N ASP A 190 12.12 -9.90 19.21
CA ASP A 190 12.21 -8.83 20.21
C ASP A 190 10.81 -8.35 20.62
N ILE A 191 10.13 -9.20 21.39
CA ILE A 191 8.74 -8.98 21.82
C ILE A 191 8.64 -7.76 22.75
N ASP A 192 9.66 -7.49 23.55
CA ASP A 192 9.64 -6.39 24.51
C ASP A 192 9.71 -5.04 23.79
N SER A 193 10.55 -4.89 22.76
CA SER A 193 10.56 -3.70 21.90
C SER A 193 9.25 -3.53 21.13
N ALA A 194 8.61 -4.61 20.69
CA ALA A 194 7.31 -4.55 20.03
C ALA A 194 6.22 -4.02 20.99
N ILE A 195 6.21 -4.51 22.25
CA ILE A 195 5.30 -4.03 23.29
C ILE A 195 5.57 -2.55 23.62
N GLU A 196 6.82 -2.15 23.69
CA GLU A 196 7.20 -0.75 23.94
C GLU A 196 6.62 0.19 22.86
N VAL A 197 6.69 -0.20 21.59
CA VAL A 197 6.10 0.57 20.48
C VAL A 197 4.59 0.73 20.66
N PHE A 198 3.88 -0.33 21.04
CA PHE A 198 2.46 -0.24 21.36
C PHE A 198 2.20 0.71 22.52
N THR A 199 2.93 0.57 23.62
CA THR A 199 2.76 1.38 24.83
C THR A 199 2.96 2.87 24.53
N GLN A 200 4.01 3.24 23.81
CA GLN A 200 4.28 4.63 23.43
C GLN A 200 3.17 5.20 22.54
N ALA A 201 2.69 4.43 21.56
CA ALA A 201 1.61 4.87 20.68
C ALA A 201 0.27 5.00 21.42
N ILE A 202 -0.08 4.04 22.29
CA ILE A 202 -1.29 4.10 23.13
C ILE A 202 -1.24 5.34 24.03
N GLN A 203 -0.12 5.59 24.72
CA GLN A 203 0.03 6.75 25.60
C GLN A 203 -0.11 8.07 24.84
N TRP A 204 0.45 8.16 23.63
CA TRP A 204 0.30 9.34 22.79
C TRP A 204 -1.17 9.59 22.42
N TYR A 205 -1.89 8.54 21.98
CA TYR A 205 -3.31 8.64 21.64
C TYR A 205 -4.19 8.95 22.86
N GLN A 206 -3.88 8.40 24.03
CA GLN A 206 -4.58 8.70 25.27
C GLN A 206 -4.50 10.18 25.64
N ASN A 207 -3.35 10.82 25.39
CA ASN A 207 -3.12 12.23 25.72
C ASN A 207 -3.71 13.20 24.67
N HIS A 208 -3.73 12.83 23.39
CA HIS A 208 -4.13 13.73 22.30
C HIS A 208 -5.56 13.48 21.80
N GLN A 209 -5.97 12.20 21.71
CA GLN A 209 -7.25 11.78 21.12
C GLN A 209 -7.84 10.57 21.88
N PRO A 210 -8.18 10.76 23.17
CA PRO A 210 -8.71 9.67 24.00
C PRO A 210 -10.01 9.14 23.41
N LYS A 211 -10.19 7.81 23.53
CA LYS A 211 -11.38 7.08 23.03
C LYS A 211 -11.64 7.19 21.52
N SER A 212 -10.70 7.69 20.72
CA SER A 212 -10.80 7.64 19.27
C SER A 212 -10.83 6.18 18.77
N PRO A 213 -11.47 5.89 17.62
CA PRO A 213 -11.49 4.53 17.07
C PRO A 213 -10.09 3.94 16.86
N ALA A 214 -9.13 4.77 16.47
CA ALA A 214 -7.72 4.39 16.32
C ALA A 214 -7.09 4.00 17.66
N HIS A 215 -7.32 4.80 18.71
CA HIS A 215 -6.84 4.50 20.05
C HIS A 215 -7.39 3.17 20.59
N LEU A 216 -8.71 2.96 20.48
CA LEU A 216 -9.35 1.72 20.94
C LEU A 216 -8.85 0.51 20.16
N SER A 217 -8.71 0.64 18.83
CA SER A 217 -8.20 -0.44 17.98
C SER A 217 -6.76 -0.79 18.35
N LEU A 218 -5.92 0.22 18.63
CA LEU A 218 -4.53 0.02 19.00
C LEU A 218 -4.37 -0.74 20.33
N ILE A 219 -5.18 -0.42 21.35
CA ILE A 219 -5.17 -1.16 22.62
C ILE A 219 -5.57 -2.62 22.42
N ARG A 220 -6.62 -2.88 21.62
CA ARG A 220 -7.06 -4.25 21.31
C ARG A 220 -5.97 -5.05 20.58
N GLU A 221 -5.32 -4.45 19.59
CA GLU A 221 -4.21 -5.10 18.89
C GLU A 221 -3.01 -5.35 19.80
N ALA A 222 -2.66 -4.42 20.68
CA ALA A 222 -1.62 -4.62 21.68
C ALA A 222 -1.95 -5.78 22.63
N ALA A 223 -3.20 -5.91 23.07
CA ALA A 223 -3.65 -7.02 23.92
C ALA A 223 -3.60 -8.36 23.16
N ASN A 224 -4.07 -8.42 21.92
CA ASN A 224 -3.96 -9.60 21.06
C ASN A 224 -2.51 -10.03 20.86
N PHE A 225 -1.63 -9.05 20.62
CA PHE A 225 -0.19 -9.26 20.49
C PHE A 225 0.38 -9.91 21.76
N LYS A 226 0.12 -9.31 22.93
CA LYS A 226 0.54 -9.83 24.23
C LYS A 226 0.01 -11.25 24.49
N LEU A 227 -1.25 -11.53 24.15
CA LEU A 227 -1.83 -12.88 24.27
C LEU A 227 -1.08 -13.90 23.40
N LYS A 228 -0.79 -13.54 22.14
CA LYS A 228 -0.08 -14.40 21.18
C LYS A 228 1.31 -14.79 21.67
N TYR A 229 2.04 -13.87 22.31
CA TYR A 229 3.40 -14.09 22.82
C TYR A 229 3.45 -14.44 24.32
N GLY A 230 2.33 -14.89 24.91
CA GLY A 230 2.30 -15.45 26.26
C GLY A 230 2.29 -14.44 27.42
N ARG A 231 2.24 -13.13 27.15
CA ARG A 231 2.10 -12.05 28.15
C ARG A 231 0.63 -11.89 28.61
N LYS A 232 0.02 -13.01 29.03
CA LYS A 232 -1.43 -13.11 29.30
C LYS A 232 -1.92 -12.16 30.39
N LYS A 233 -1.15 -12.02 31.49
CA LYS A 233 -1.54 -11.18 32.64
C LYS A 233 -1.64 -9.70 32.27
N GLU A 234 -0.66 -9.21 31.50
CA GLU A 234 -0.64 -7.82 31.02
C GLU A 234 -1.78 -7.56 30.04
N ALA A 235 -2.02 -8.48 29.10
CA ALA A 235 -3.13 -8.36 28.17
C ALA A 235 -4.49 -8.29 28.88
N ILE A 236 -4.70 -9.12 29.91
CA ILE A 236 -5.92 -9.10 30.73
C ILE A 236 -6.06 -7.74 31.43
N SER A 237 -4.98 -7.25 32.07
CA SER A 237 -5.00 -5.95 32.76
C SER A 237 -5.38 -4.80 31.81
N ASP A 238 -4.80 -4.77 30.61
CA ASP A 238 -5.09 -3.75 29.60
C ASP A 238 -6.55 -3.82 29.12
N LEU A 239 -7.05 -5.03 28.85
CA LEU A 239 -8.44 -5.26 28.42
C LEU A 239 -9.46 -4.96 29.53
N GLU A 240 -9.15 -5.27 30.79
CA GLU A 240 -9.99 -4.90 31.94
C GLU A 240 -10.09 -3.38 32.08
N GLN A 241 -8.97 -2.66 31.94
CA GLN A 241 -8.96 -1.20 31.99
C GLN A 241 -9.77 -0.62 30.83
N LEU A 242 -9.63 -1.18 29.62
CA LEU A 242 -10.39 -0.77 28.45
C LEU A 242 -11.90 -0.99 28.64
N TRP A 243 -12.29 -2.16 29.15
CA TRP A 243 -13.69 -2.49 29.41
C TRP A 243 -14.31 -1.63 30.50
N LYS A 244 -13.58 -1.33 31.59
CA LYS A 244 -14.03 -0.38 32.64
C LYS A 244 -14.31 1.01 32.08
N GLN A 245 -13.52 1.47 31.12
CA GLN A 245 -13.72 2.78 30.47
C GLN A 245 -14.88 2.78 29.46
N ASN A 246 -15.18 1.63 28.85
CA ASN A 246 -16.30 1.47 27.93
C ASN A 246 -17.01 0.10 28.08
N PRO A 247 -17.90 -0.06 29.09
CA PRO A 247 -18.55 -1.33 29.36
C PRO A 247 -19.51 -1.81 28.28
N LYS A 248 -19.90 -0.94 27.35
CA LYS A 248 -20.82 -1.24 26.23
C LYS A 248 -20.11 -1.85 25.01
N ASP A 249 -18.78 -1.94 25.06
CA ASP A 249 -17.98 -2.42 23.94
C ASP A 249 -17.91 -3.96 23.91
N ILE A 250 -18.73 -4.55 23.05
CA ILE A 250 -18.86 -6.00 22.87
C ILE A 250 -17.55 -6.64 22.43
N HIS A 251 -16.75 -5.95 21.58
CA HIS A 251 -15.51 -6.50 21.06
C HIS A 251 -14.45 -6.67 22.16
N THR A 252 -14.31 -5.65 23.02
CA THR A 252 -13.39 -5.72 24.17
C THR A 252 -13.84 -6.78 25.17
N LEU A 253 -15.15 -6.89 25.42
CA LEU A 253 -15.71 -7.95 26.28
C LEU A 253 -15.39 -9.35 25.73
N ALA A 254 -15.58 -9.58 24.43
CA ALA A 254 -15.26 -10.86 23.79
C ALA A 254 -13.76 -11.20 23.88
N GLN A 255 -12.89 -10.21 23.64
CA GLN A 255 -11.44 -10.38 23.79
C GLN A 255 -11.04 -10.67 25.25
N LEU A 256 -11.66 -9.99 26.22
CA LEU A 256 -11.41 -10.20 27.65
C LEU A 256 -11.85 -11.60 28.10
N ILE A 257 -13.00 -12.08 27.63
CA ILE A 257 -13.47 -13.46 27.88
C ILE A 257 -12.49 -14.47 27.27
N SER A 258 -12.05 -14.25 26.03
CA SER A 258 -11.04 -15.09 25.38
C SER A 258 -9.74 -15.12 26.17
N ALA A 259 -9.25 -13.96 26.62
CA ALA A 259 -8.05 -13.84 27.44
C ALA A 259 -8.19 -14.58 28.78
N TYR A 260 -9.31 -14.40 29.49
CA TYR A 260 -9.58 -15.11 30.75
C TYR A 260 -9.77 -16.60 30.56
N SER A 261 -10.33 -17.07 29.44
CA SER A 261 -10.45 -18.52 29.19
C SER A 261 -9.11 -19.26 29.24
N LEU A 262 -8.01 -18.57 28.96
CA LEU A 262 -6.64 -19.10 28.98
C LEU A 262 -5.98 -19.07 30.36
N VAL A 263 -6.59 -18.43 31.37
CA VAL A 263 -6.01 -18.17 32.71
C VAL A 263 -6.96 -18.52 33.85
N ASP A 264 -8.23 -18.11 33.76
CA ASP A 264 -9.28 -18.26 34.77
C ASP A 264 -10.66 -18.48 34.08
N PRO A 265 -11.08 -19.75 33.90
CA PRO A 265 -12.33 -20.07 33.19
C PRO A 265 -13.59 -19.64 33.96
N GLU A 266 -13.54 -19.54 35.29
CA GLU A 266 -14.69 -19.11 36.10
C GLU A 266 -14.97 -17.61 35.90
N LYS A 267 -13.92 -16.78 35.85
CA LYS A 267 -14.08 -15.36 35.49
C LYS A 267 -14.56 -15.16 34.07
N ALA A 268 -14.07 -15.96 33.12
CA ALA A 268 -14.56 -15.92 31.74
C ALA A 268 -16.07 -16.20 31.67
N LYS A 269 -16.56 -17.19 32.43
CA LYS A 269 -17.98 -17.54 32.54
C LYS A 269 -18.82 -16.48 33.25
N ALA A 270 -18.25 -15.78 34.23
CA ALA A 270 -18.93 -14.64 34.86
C ALA A 270 -19.11 -13.49 33.85
N LEU A 271 -18.06 -13.17 33.09
CA LEU A 271 -18.07 -12.10 32.09
C LEU A 271 -18.94 -12.43 30.87
N SER A 272 -19.08 -13.70 30.49
CA SER A 272 -19.92 -14.10 29.37
C SER A 272 -21.41 -13.78 29.57
N LYS A 273 -21.86 -13.61 30.82
CA LYS A 273 -23.23 -13.17 31.14
C LYS A 273 -23.52 -11.72 30.69
N HIS A 274 -22.49 -10.93 30.44
CA HIS A 274 -22.61 -9.55 29.94
C HIS A 274 -22.67 -9.45 28.42
N LEU A 275 -22.48 -10.57 27.69
CA LEU A 275 -22.68 -10.58 26.25
C LEU A 275 -24.18 -10.44 25.93
N PRO A 276 -24.55 -9.67 24.90
CA PRO A 276 -25.93 -9.61 24.43
C PRO A 276 -26.43 -11.02 24.07
N SER A 277 -27.70 -11.32 24.39
CA SER A 277 -28.31 -12.60 24.04
C SER A 277 -28.35 -12.78 22.52
N SER A 278 -28.27 -14.02 22.04
CA SER A 278 -28.37 -14.37 20.61
C SER A 278 -29.58 -13.72 19.94
N ASP A 279 -30.68 -13.58 20.67
CA ASP A 279 -31.93 -13.00 20.17
C ASP A 279 -31.79 -11.50 19.83
N SER A 280 -30.96 -10.77 20.56
CA SER A 280 -30.68 -9.35 20.31
C SER A 280 -29.65 -9.12 19.20
N MET A 281 -28.91 -10.16 18.82
CA MET A 281 -27.89 -10.14 17.77
C MET A 281 -28.41 -10.72 16.45
N SER A 282 -29.69 -11.10 16.39
CA SER A 282 -30.39 -11.42 15.16
C SER A 282 -30.41 -10.19 14.26
N LEU A 283 -29.38 -10.04 13.43
CA LEU A 283 -29.57 -9.51 12.09
C LEU A 283 -30.84 -10.21 11.57
N LYS A 284 -31.81 -9.44 11.07
CA LYS A 284 -32.92 -9.99 10.29
C LYS A 284 -32.34 -10.60 9.01
N VAL A 285 -31.63 -11.70 9.17
CA VAL A 285 -31.14 -12.56 8.13
C VAL A 285 -32.36 -13.40 7.81
N ASP A 286 -33.08 -12.97 6.79
CA ASP A 286 -34.13 -13.77 6.22
C ASP A 286 -33.47 -15.02 5.60
N VAL A 287 -33.51 -16.10 6.38
CA VAL A 287 -32.88 -17.38 6.04
C VAL A 287 -33.50 -17.90 4.73
N GLU A 288 -34.81 -17.69 4.52
CA GLU A 288 -35.48 -18.06 3.27
C GLU A 288 -35.00 -17.20 2.10
N ALA A 289 -34.73 -15.91 2.29
CA ALA A 289 -34.20 -15.04 1.23
C ALA A 289 -32.74 -15.38 0.84
N LEU A 290 -31.94 -15.90 1.78
CA LEU A 290 -30.59 -16.38 1.50
C LEU A 290 -30.57 -17.76 0.83
N GLU A 291 -31.46 -18.66 1.25
CA GLU A 291 -31.65 -19.97 0.62
C GLU A 291 -32.25 -19.86 -0.78
N ASN A 292 -33.10 -18.85 -1.02
CA ASN A 292 -33.69 -18.55 -2.33
C ASN A 292 -32.93 -17.48 -3.12
N SER A 293 -31.79 -16.99 -2.62
CA SER A 293 -30.96 -16.06 -3.36
C SER A 293 -30.33 -16.79 -4.55
N PRO A 294 -30.52 -16.32 -5.80
CA PRO A 294 -29.86 -16.92 -6.93
C PRO A 294 -28.37 -16.56 -6.86
N GLY A 295 -27.60 -17.37 -6.14
CA GLY A 295 -26.15 -17.39 -6.20
C GLY A 295 -25.70 -17.52 -7.65
N ALA A 296 -24.52 -16.98 -7.96
CA ALA A 296 -23.99 -16.73 -9.30
C ALA A 296 -23.88 -17.95 -10.23
N THR A 297 -25.01 -18.45 -10.72
CA THR A 297 -25.12 -19.32 -11.88
C THR A 297 -26.07 -18.69 -12.87
N TYR A 298 -25.51 -17.83 -13.70
CA TYR A 298 -25.98 -17.69 -15.07
C TYR A 298 -25.99 -19.07 -15.76
N ILE A 299 -26.83 -19.20 -16.79
CA ILE A 299 -27.11 -20.35 -17.69
C ILE A 299 -28.38 -21.11 -17.22
N ARG A 300 -29.54 -21.11 -17.90
CA ARG A 300 -29.84 -21.07 -19.34
C ARG A 300 -31.34 -20.75 -19.55
N LYS A 301 -31.64 -19.91 -20.56
CA LYS A 301 -32.98 -19.75 -21.16
C LYS A 301 -33.63 -21.10 -21.53
N LYS A 302 -34.91 -21.28 -21.16
CA LYS A 302 -36.00 -22.01 -21.86
C LYS A 302 -37.30 -21.47 -21.22
N GLY A 303 -38.32 -20.94 -21.89
CA GLY A 303 -38.79 -21.14 -23.27
C GLY A 303 -40.15 -21.84 -23.23
N GLY A 304 -41.24 -21.08 -23.24
CA GLY A 304 -42.62 -21.54 -23.51
C GLY A 304 -43.65 -20.89 -22.57
N LYS A 305 -44.86 -20.53 -22.98
CA LYS A 305 -45.51 -20.48 -24.28
C LYS A 305 -46.73 -19.56 -24.09
N VAL A 306 -47.01 -18.72 -25.10
CA VAL A 306 -48.21 -17.87 -25.20
C VAL A 306 -49.40 -18.71 -25.69
N ALA A 307 -50.56 -18.55 -25.05
CA ALA A 307 -51.91 -18.70 -25.62
C ALA A 307 -52.90 -18.27 -24.52
N GLY A 308 -53.96 -17.51 -24.73
CA GLY A 308 -54.63 -17.03 -25.93
C GLY A 308 -56.03 -16.62 -25.48
N ASP A 309 -56.43 -15.40 -25.81
CA ASP A 309 -57.74 -14.82 -25.51
C ASP A 309 -58.83 -15.49 -26.38
N ASN A 310 -60.01 -15.77 -25.80
CA ASN A 310 -61.31 -15.86 -26.48
C ASN A 310 -62.45 -16.04 -25.46
N GLN A 311 -63.14 -14.93 -25.18
CA GLN A 311 -64.48 -14.79 -24.58
C GLN A 311 -65.60 -15.27 -25.54
N PRO A 312 -66.93 -15.17 -25.22
CA PRO A 312 -67.67 -15.16 -23.93
C PRO A 312 -68.90 -16.12 -23.96
N LYS A 313 -69.68 -16.22 -22.87
CA LYS A 313 -71.13 -16.53 -22.94
C LYS A 313 -71.92 -16.01 -21.73
N GLU A 314 -73.05 -15.36 -22.05
CA GLU A 314 -74.11 -14.82 -21.19
C GLU A 314 -74.82 -15.88 -20.33
N GLN A 315 -75.42 -15.46 -19.21
CA GLN A 315 -76.89 -15.32 -19.03
C GLN A 315 -77.25 -15.04 -17.56
N GLY A 316 -78.19 -14.12 -17.34
CA GLY A 316 -78.83 -13.84 -16.05
C GLY A 316 -79.15 -12.38 -15.84
#